data_AF-A0A317ECK7-F1
#
_entry.id   AF-A0A317ECK7-F1
#
_cell.length_a   1.000
_cell.length_b   1.000
_cell.length_c   1.000
_cell.angle_alpha   90.00
_cell.angle_beta   90.00
_cell.angle_gamma   90.00
#
_symmetry.space_group_name_H-M   'P 1'
#
loop_
_entity.id
_entity.type
_entity.pdbx_description
1 polymer ?
#
loop_
_entity_poly.entity_id
_entity_poly.type
_entity_poly.pdbx_seq_one_letter_code
_entity_poly.pdbx_strand_id
1 'polypeptide(L)'
;MQRLNIACLLALGLVSVQPAFAEGTAATPAPAAAPAEDPVVARVGDQEIHRSEVVEAYKSLPEQFAQIPMDAIFGELLQQLVDRRVMALDAAKKGYGDDPEVKRKVELLKERVMEETYVSREIEASITDAMMKAKYDKIIADNPAEEEVRARHILVDSEEEAKKLKAELDKGADFAELANKNSKDARDGSGGDLGYFTRERMVPEFAEAAFAAEVGKVVGPVKSQFGWHLILVEDKRKQAPPPFEDVKPQLKDMVAQELTAARVDELKKGVKIELLNADGSVQRPQIAPAQ
;
A
#
# COMPACT_ATOMS: atom_id res chain seq x y z
N MET A 1 -6.88 78.85 15.04
CA MET A 1 -7.18 80.26 14.67
C MET A 1 -7.55 80.27 13.20
N GLN A 2 -8.82 80.58 12.88
CA GLN A 2 -9.23 81.77 12.10
C GLN A 2 -9.39 81.39 10.60
N ARG A 3 -10.63 81.20 10.10
CA ARG A 3 -11.49 82.22 9.43
C ARG A 3 -10.79 82.78 8.16
N LEU A 4 -11.39 83.00 6.99
CA LEU A 4 -12.77 83.05 6.51
C LEU A 4 -12.71 83.62 5.06
N ASN A 5 -13.52 83.07 4.15
CA ASN A 5 -14.22 83.70 3.00
C ASN A 5 -13.55 84.46 1.82
N ILE A 6 -14.39 84.48 0.76
CA ILE A 6 -14.60 85.50 -0.30
C ILE A 6 -13.83 85.24 -1.60
N ALA A 7 -14.37 85.39 -2.82
CA ALA A 7 -15.72 85.47 -3.41
C ALA A 7 -15.51 85.66 -4.93
N CYS A 8 -16.62 85.58 -5.67
CA CYS A 8 -16.86 86.14 -7.02
C CYS A 8 -16.31 85.39 -8.24
N LEU A 9 -16.93 85.43 -9.43
CA LEU A 9 -18.30 85.52 -9.96
C LEU A 9 -18.11 85.76 -11.48
N LEU A 10 -19.08 85.31 -12.30
CA LEU A 10 -19.30 85.62 -13.74
C LEU A 10 -18.49 84.76 -14.73
N ALA A 11 -19.04 84.24 -15.84
CA ALA A 11 -20.22 84.64 -16.60
C ALA A 11 -20.89 83.47 -17.35
N LEU A 12 -22.13 83.75 -17.78
CA LEU A 12 -23.14 82.92 -18.43
C LEU A 12 -22.72 82.28 -19.77
N GLY A 13 -23.35 81.14 -20.05
CA GLY A 13 -23.55 80.59 -21.39
C GLY A 13 -24.58 79.45 -21.36
N LEU A 14 -25.86 79.80 -21.32
CA LEU A 14 -26.99 78.88 -21.44
C LEU A 14 -27.15 78.47 -22.91
N VAL A 15 -26.95 77.19 -23.22
CA VAL A 15 -27.58 76.52 -24.37
C VAL A 15 -28.16 75.21 -23.86
N SER A 16 -29.48 75.18 -23.75
CA SER A 16 -30.28 74.00 -23.48
C SER A 16 -30.38 73.16 -24.76
N VAL A 17 -29.70 72.02 -24.79
CA VAL A 17 -30.03 70.90 -25.68
C VAL A 17 -30.20 69.69 -24.76
N GLN A 18 -31.45 69.27 -24.56
CA GLN A 18 -31.75 67.99 -23.94
C GLN A 18 -31.44 66.88 -24.96
N PRO A 19 -30.57 65.91 -24.66
CA PRO A 19 -30.61 64.64 -25.37
C PRO A 19 -31.74 63.80 -24.78
N ALA A 20 -32.59 63.30 -25.68
CA ALA A 20 -33.61 62.31 -25.40
C ALA A 20 -33.01 61.10 -24.67
N PHE A 21 -33.66 60.68 -23.59
CA PHE A 21 -33.41 59.36 -23.00
C PHE A 21 -33.81 58.31 -24.04
N ALA A 22 -32.81 57.71 -24.69
CA ALA A 22 -33.00 56.41 -25.31
C ALA A 22 -33.13 55.38 -24.18
N GLU A 23 -34.29 54.75 -24.07
CA GLU A 23 -34.49 53.55 -23.27
C GLU A 23 -33.53 52.46 -23.76
N GLY A 24 -32.35 52.41 -23.13
CA GLY A 24 -31.47 51.26 -23.21
C GLY A 24 -32.14 50.13 -22.44
N THR A 25 -32.60 49.12 -23.17
CA THR A 25 -33.05 47.83 -22.61
C THR A 25 -31.98 47.31 -21.64
N ALA A 26 -32.29 47.37 -20.34
CA ALA A 26 -31.48 46.72 -19.32
C ALA A 26 -31.52 45.22 -19.60
N ALA A 27 -30.38 44.67 -20.04
CA ALA A 27 -30.21 43.23 -20.16
C ALA A 27 -30.38 42.61 -18.77
N THR A 28 -31.40 41.78 -18.63
CA THR A 28 -31.62 40.96 -17.43
C THR A 28 -30.37 40.12 -17.17
N PRO A 29 -29.80 40.11 -15.95
CA PRO A 29 -28.71 39.20 -15.64
C PRO A 29 -29.22 37.76 -15.84
N ALA A 30 -28.53 37.00 -16.68
CA ALA A 30 -28.83 35.60 -16.90
C ALA A 30 -28.83 34.85 -15.55
N PRO A 31 -29.75 33.90 -15.32
CA PRO A 31 -29.78 33.15 -14.07
C PRO A 31 -28.42 32.47 -13.88
N ALA A 32 -27.84 32.60 -12.67
CA ALA A 32 -26.65 31.87 -12.29
C ALA A 32 -26.92 30.37 -12.50
N ALA A 33 -26.17 29.78 -13.43
CA ALA A 33 -26.20 28.34 -13.66
C ALA A 33 -25.96 27.62 -12.34
N ALA A 34 -26.65 26.50 -12.12
CA ALA A 34 -26.37 25.59 -11.02
C ALA A 34 -24.85 25.33 -10.93
N PRO A 35 -24.27 25.17 -9.72
CA PRO A 35 -22.84 24.91 -9.60
C PRO A 35 -22.50 23.68 -10.43
N ALA A 36 -21.64 23.85 -11.44
CA ALA A 36 -21.15 22.74 -12.23
C ALA A 36 -20.45 21.75 -11.28
N GLU A 37 -20.68 20.45 -11.45
CA GLU A 37 -19.98 19.41 -10.67
C GLU A 37 -18.45 19.49 -10.85
N ASP A 38 -18.02 20.18 -11.92
CA ASP A 38 -16.63 20.44 -12.24
C ASP A 38 -16.41 21.88 -12.77
N PRO A 39 -16.36 22.91 -11.90
CA PRO A 39 -16.27 24.29 -12.33
C PRO A 39 -14.92 24.61 -12.98
N VAL A 40 -14.93 25.59 -13.90
CA VAL A 40 -13.70 26.20 -14.43
C VAL A 40 -13.03 27.02 -13.32
N VAL A 41 -11.77 26.71 -13.04
CA VAL A 41 -11.00 27.32 -11.93
C VAL A 41 -9.85 28.19 -12.42
N ALA A 42 -9.42 28.05 -13.69
CA ALA A 42 -8.54 29.00 -14.37
C ALA A 42 -8.73 28.96 -15.89
N ARG A 43 -8.21 29.98 -16.59
CA ARG A 43 -8.18 30.07 -18.05
C ARG A 43 -6.78 30.47 -18.51
N VAL A 44 -6.24 29.77 -19.51
CA VAL A 44 -4.94 30.05 -20.12
C VAL A 44 -5.14 30.21 -21.63
N GLY A 45 -5.31 31.46 -22.07
CA GLY A 45 -5.81 31.75 -23.42
C GLY A 45 -7.23 31.20 -23.59
N ASP A 46 -7.45 30.42 -24.64
CA ASP A 46 -8.74 29.79 -24.93
C ASP A 46 -8.95 28.45 -24.21
N GLN A 47 -7.95 27.98 -23.45
CA GLN A 47 -8.06 26.71 -22.74
C GLN A 47 -8.50 26.89 -21.30
N GLU A 48 -9.48 26.09 -20.90
CA GLU A 48 -9.98 26.01 -19.52
C GLU A 48 -9.13 25.02 -18.70
N ILE A 49 -9.05 25.31 -17.40
CA ILE A 49 -8.58 24.38 -16.37
C ILE A 49 -9.75 24.16 -15.41
N HIS A 50 -10.15 22.90 -15.24
CA HIS A 50 -11.27 22.50 -14.39
C HIS A 50 -10.83 22.02 -13.01
N ARG A 51 -11.75 22.03 -12.03
CA ARG A 51 -11.49 21.56 -10.67
C ARG A 51 -11.03 20.10 -10.65
N SER A 52 -11.57 19.26 -11.52
CA SER A 52 -11.21 17.85 -11.68
C SER A 52 -9.73 17.65 -12.01
N GLU A 53 -9.13 18.54 -12.81
CA GLU A 53 -7.69 18.51 -13.12
C GLU A 53 -6.84 18.78 -11.87
N VAL A 54 -7.29 19.68 -11.00
CA VAL A 54 -6.62 19.95 -9.71
C VAL A 54 -6.76 18.76 -8.78
N VAL A 55 -7.94 18.13 -8.75
CA VAL A 55 -8.18 16.90 -7.97
C VAL A 55 -7.29 15.77 -8.45
N GLU A 56 -7.10 15.62 -9.76
CA GLU A 56 -6.22 14.58 -10.30
C GLU A 56 -4.75 14.87 -9.99
N ALA A 57 -4.31 16.12 -10.11
CA ALA A 57 -2.99 16.54 -9.66
C ALA A 57 -2.77 16.25 -8.16
N TYR A 58 -3.78 16.51 -7.32
CA TYR A 58 -3.75 16.21 -5.89
C TYR A 58 -3.58 14.70 -5.61
N LYS A 59 -4.31 13.83 -6.31
CA LYS A 59 -4.19 12.37 -6.16
C LYS A 59 -2.82 11.83 -6.56
N SER A 60 -2.13 12.52 -7.48
CA SER A 60 -0.80 12.13 -7.97
C SER A 60 0.35 12.60 -7.05
N LEU A 61 0.05 13.29 -5.94
CA LEU A 61 1.07 13.78 -5.04
C LEU A 61 1.81 12.64 -4.32
N PRO A 62 3.13 12.80 -4.05
CA PRO A 62 3.85 11.87 -3.18
C PRO A 62 3.17 11.72 -1.80
N GLU A 63 3.26 10.53 -1.20
CA GLU A 63 2.56 10.19 0.06
C GLU A 63 2.79 11.20 1.19
N GLN A 64 3.99 11.76 1.28
CA GLN A 64 4.33 12.79 2.27
C GLN A 64 3.45 14.05 2.22
N PHE A 65 2.80 14.31 1.08
CA PHE A 65 1.87 15.43 0.88
C PHE A 65 0.39 15.01 0.90
N ALA A 66 0.09 13.70 0.96
CA ALA A 66 -1.27 13.19 0.89
C ALA A 66 -2.15 13.59 2.11
N GLN A 67 -1.52 13.96 3.23
CA GLN A 67 -2.20 14.40 4.45
C GLN A 67 -2.62 15.87 4.43
N ILE A 68 -2.08 16.67 3.50
CA ILE A 68 -2.38 18.10 3.44
C ILE A 68 -3.77 18.26 2.82
N PRO A 69 -4.74 18.89 3.50
CA PRO A 69 -6.07 19.09 2.93
C PRO A 69 -6.00 19.76 1.56
N MET A 70 -6.73 19.23 0.58
CA MET A 70 -6.70 19.72 -0.80
C MET A 70 -6.95 21.24 -0.88
N ASP A 71 -7.93 21.75 -0.13
CA ASP A 71 -8.24 23.19 -0.11
C ASP A 71 -7.06 24.06 0.36
N ALA A 72 -6.16 23.53 1.20
CA ALA A 72 -4.99 24.24 1.69
C ALA A 72 -3.88 24.38 0.63
N ILE A 73 -3.81 23.46 -0.33
CA ILE A 73 -2.81 23.46 -1.42
C ILE A 73 -3.41 23.66 -2.82
N PHE A 74 -4.73 23.85 -2.89
CA PHE A 74 -5.47 24.02 -4.14
C PHE A 74 -4.87 25.13 -5.02
N GLY A 75 -4.55 26.28 -4.41
CA GLY A 75 -3.97 27.42 -5.14
C GLY A 75 -2.61 27.12 -5.75
N GLU A 76 -1.74 26.39 -5.03
CA GLU A 76 -0.42 25.99 -5.51
C GLU A 76 -0.52 24.98 -6.65
N LEU A 77 -1.39 23.98 -6.50
CA LEU A 77 -1.65 22.99 -7.55
C LEU A 77 -2.24 23.64 -8.81
N LEU A 78 -3.18 24.58 -8.63
CA LEU A 78 -3.76 25.34 -9.72
C LEU A 78 -2.70 26.17 -10.45
N GLN A 79 -1.82 26.86 -9.71
CA GLN A 79 -0.74 27.65 -10.30
C GLN A 79 0.22 26.76 -11.09
N GLN A 80 0.60 25.60 -10.56
CA GLN A 80 1.44 24.63 -11.27
C GLN A 80 0.79 24.15 -12.58
N LEU A 81 -0.53 23.90 -12.58
CA LEU A 81 -1.27 23.52 -13.79
C LEU A 81 -1.32 24.67 -14.81
N VAL A 82 -1.51 25.91 -14.37
CA VAL A 82 -1.44 27.11 -15.22
C VAL A 82 -0.07 27.22 -15.88
N ASP A 83 1.01 27.16 -15.10
CA ASP A 83 2.39 27.28 -15.60
C ASP A 83 2.71 26.16 -16.61
N ARG A 84 2.31 24.92 -16.30
CA ARG A 84 2.43 23.79 -17.21
C ARG A 84 1.69 24.05 -18.53
N ARG A 85 0.47 24.61 -18.47
CA ARG A 85 -0.33 24.88 -19.66
C ARG A 85 0.29 25.98 -20.51
N VAL A 86 0.81 27.04 -19.90
CA VAL A 86 1.54 28.11 -20.61
C VAL A 86 2.72 27.53 -21.38
N MET A 87 3.55 26.70 -20.74
CA MET A 87 4.68 26.04 -21.39
C MET A 87 4.24 25.09 -22.51
N ALA A 88 3.19 24.31 -22.30
CA ALA A 88 2.65 23.40 -23.32
C ALA A 88 2.14 24.14 -24.56
N LEU A 89 1.49 25.30 -24.38
CA LEU A 89 1.03 26.15 -25.48
C LEU A 89 2.19 26.74 -26.28
N ASP A 90 3.25 27.19 -25.61
CA ASP A 90 4.46 27.67 -26.30
C ASP A 90 5.18 26.54 -27.06
N ALA A 91 5.30 25.35 -26.44
CA ALA A 91 5.84 24.16 -27.09
C ALA A 91 5.01 23.74 -28.32
N ALA A 92 3.69 23.81 -28.24
CA ALA A 92 2.80 23.52 -29.36
C ALA A 92 3.01 24.51 -30.52
N LYS A 93 3.14 25.81 -30.25
CA LYS A 93 3.46 26.83 -31.27
C LYS A 93 4.81 26.57 -31.94
N LYS A 94 5.77 25.99 -31.22
CA LYS A 94 7.09 25.58 -31.72
C LYS A 94 7.08 24.24 -32.46
N GLY A 95 5.93 23.59 -32.59
CA GLY A 95 5.79 22.32 -33.32
C GLY A 95 6.25 21.09 -32.54
N TYR A 96 6.41 21.16 -31.21
CA TYR A 96 6.90 20.04 -30.41
C TYR A 96 5.92 18.85 -30.40
N GLY A 97 4.65 19.06 -30.76
CA GLY A 97 3.70 17.96 -30.96
C GLY A 97 4.07 17.05 -32.14
N ASP A 98 4.84 17.57 -33.11
CA ASP A 98 5.32 16.80 -34.26
C ASP A 98 6.68 16.16 -34.04
N ASP A 99 7.35 16.49 -32.93
CA ASP A 99 8.64 15.93 -32.56
C ASP A 99 8.54 14.38 -32.40
N PRO A 100 9.44 13.61 -33.03
CA PRO A 100 9.41 12.15 -32.97
C PRO A 100 9.53 11.57 -31.55
N GLU A 101 10.28 12.23 -30.66
CA GLU A 101 10.41 11.81 -29.27
C GLU A 101 9.10 12.04 -28.50
N VAL A 102 8.47 13.20 -28.70
CA VAL A 102 7.16 13.50 -28.09
C VAL A 102 6.10 12.52 -28.55
N LYS A 103 5.97 12.28 -29.87
CA LYS A 103 5.02 11.31 -30.43
C LYS A 103 5.22 9.91 -29.84
N ARG A 104 6.47 9.44 -29.76
CA ARG A 104 6.80 8.14 -29.16
C ARG A 104 6.39 8.06 -27.69
N LYS A 105 6.69 9.10 -26.90
CA LYS A 105 6.33 9.13 -25.46
C LYS A 105 4.82 9.18 -25.26
N VAL A 106 4.09 9.94 -26.08
CA VAL A 106 2.63 10.02 -26.02
C VAL A 106 2.00 8.67 -26.33
N GLU A 107 2.46 7.96 -27.36
CA GLU A 107 1.90 6.64 -27.68
C GLU A 107 2.18 5.62 -26.57
N LEU A 108 3.40 5.60 -26.01
CA LEU A 108 3.73 4.72 -24.88
C LEU A 108 2.89 5.02 -23.64
N LEU A 109 2.64 6.29 -23.34
CA LEU A 109 1.75 6.67 -22.23
C LEU A 109 0.30 6.26 -22.49
N LYS A 110 -0.17 6.42 -23.72
CA LYS A 110 -1.50 5.99 -24.12
C LYS A 110 -1.68 4.48 -23.96
N GLU A 111 -0.72 3.67 -24.41
CA GLU A 111 -0.73 2.22 -24.21
C GLU A 111 -0.82 1.85 -22.73
N ARG A 112 0.02 2.46 -21.89
CA ARG A 112 0.00 2.22 -20.44
C ARG A 112 -1.34 2.57 -19.79
N VAL A 113 -1.88 3.75 -20.10
CA VAL A 113 -3.17 4.18 -19.54
C VAL A 113 -4.30 3.26 -19.99
N MET A 114 -4.26 2.79 -21.24
CA MET A 114 -5.22 1.81 -21.76
C MET A 114 -5.11 0.47 -21.03
N GLU A 115 -3.89 -0.02 -20.77
CA GLU A 115 -3.63 -1.22 -19.98
C GLU A 115 -4.16 -1.08 -18.55
N GLU A 116 -3.76 -0.03 -17.83
CA GLU A 116 -4.20 0.24 -16.46
C GLU A 116 -5.74 0.35 -16.37
N THR A 117 -6.35 1.05 -17.33
CA THR A 117 -7.81 1.18 -17.41
C THR A 117 -8.48 -0.16 -17.67
N TYR A 118 -7.90 -0.99 -18.54
CA TYR A 118 -8.40 -2.33 -18.83
C TYR A 118 -8.35 -3.23 -17.58
N VAL A 119 -7.21 -3.26 -16.88
CA VAL A 119 -7.06 -4.01 -15.63
C VAL A 119 -8.08 -3.55 -14.60
N SER A 120 -8.21 -2.24 -14.37
CA SER A 120 -9.16 -1.73 -13.38
C SER A 120 -10.62 -2.06 -13.73
N ARG A 121 -11.04 -1.82 -14.98
CA ARG A 121 -12.46 -1.93 -15.38
C ARG A 121 -12.90 -3.35 -15.71
N GLU A 122 -12.02 -4.20 -16.21
CA GLU A 122 -12.37 -5.56 -16.65
C GLU A 122 -11.92 -6.61 -15.65
N ILE A 123 -10.75 -6.43 -15.02
CA ILE A 123 -10.19 -7.41 -14.10
C ILE A 123 -10.60 -7.09 -12.67
N GLU A 124 -10.18 -5.95 -12.12
CA GLU A 124 -10.42 -5.63 -10.70
C GLU A 124 -11.91 -5.49 -10.38
N ALA A 125 -12.69 -4.89 -11.27
CA ALA A 125 -14.14 -4.79 -11.13
C ALA A 125 -14.85 -6.15 -11.16
N SER A 126 -14.21 -7.20 -11.69
CA SER A 126 -14.76 -8.57 -11.72
C SER A 126 -14.42 -9.38 -10.46
N ILE A 127 -13.51 -8.90 -9.60
CA ILE A 127 -13.07 -9.64 -8.41
C ILE A 127 -14.22 -9.71 -7.40
N THR A 128 -14.48 -10.93 -6.92
CA THR A 128 -15.51 -11.20 -5.92
C THR A 128 -14.91 -11.73 -4.62
N ASP A 129 -15.64 -11.57 -3.52
CA ASP A 129 -15.30 -12.17 -2.22
C ASP A 129 -15.13 -13.69 -2.32
N ALA A 130 -15.89 -14.36 -3.20
CA ALA A 130 -15.77 -15.79 -3.43
C ALA A 130 -14.41 -16.17 -4.02
N MET A 131 -13.87 -15.38 -4.95
CA MET A 131 -12.55 -15.61 -5.54
C MET A 131 -11.44 -15.41 -4.51
N MET A 132 -11.54 -14.34 -3.71
CA MET A 132 -10.59 -14.09 -2.63
C MET A 132 -10.65 -15.18 -1.56
N LYS A 133 -11.84 -15.67 -1.21
CA LYS A 133 -12.02 -16.77 -0.26
C LYS A 133 -11.43 -18.08 -0.80
N ALA A 134 -11.66 -18.39 -2.07
CA ALA A 134 -11.05 -19.57 -2.70
C ALA A 134 -9.51 -19.48 -2.69
N LYS A 135 -8.95 -18.28 -2.94
CA LYS A 135 -7.51 -18.04 -2.85
C LYS A 135 -6.99 -18.22 -1.42
N TYR A 136 -7.70 -17.67 -0.42
CA TYR A 136 -7.39 -17.85 0.99
C TYR A 136 -7.38 -19.33 1.41
N ASP A 137 -8.45 -20.04 1.10
CA ASP A 137 -8.60 -21.46 1.44
C ASP A 137 -7.48 -22.30 0.81
N LYS A 138 -7.08 -21.98 -0.43
CA LYS A 138 -5.93 -22.60 -1.09
C LYS A 138 -4.61 -22.30 -0.35
N ILE A 139 -4.36 -21.06 0.04
CA ILE A 139 -3.16 -20.69 0.79
C ILE A 139 -3.09 -21.46 2.12
N ILE A 140 -4.20 -21.59 2.84
CA ILE A 140 -4.24 -22.35 4.11
C ILE A 140 -4.06 -23.85 3.88
N ALA A 141 -4.60 -24.39 2.78
CA ALA A 141 -4.40 -25.79 2.43
C ALA A 141 -2.93 -26.09 2.06
N ASP A 142 -2.29 -25.18 1.32
CA ASP A 142 -0.89 -25.31 0.90
C ASP A 142 0.09 -25.02 2.04
N ASN A 143 -0.34 -24.31 3.10
CA ASN A 143 0.45 -23.94 4.28
C ASN A 143 -0.30 -24.34 5.57
N PRO A 144 -0.29 -25.64 5.93
CA PRO A 144 -1.02 -26.12 7.10
C PRO A 144 -0.51 -25.47 8.38
N ALA A 145 -1.42 -25.21 9.30
CA ALA A 145 -1.12 -24.62 10.61
C ALA A 145 0.02 -25.36 11.33
N GLU A 146 1.10 -24.63 11.61
CA GLU A 146 2.22 -25.16 12.38
C GLU A 146 1.82 -25.38 13.84
N GLU A 147 2.32 -26.46 14.42
CA GLU A 147 2.22 -26.69 15.85
C GLU A 147 3.24 -25.79 16.57
N GLU A 148 2.78 -25.07 17.58
CA GLU A 148 3.59 -24.29 18.49
C GLU A 148 3.50 -24.88 19.90
N VAL A 149 4.65 -24.97 20.57
CA VAL A 149 4.75 -25.41 21.96
C VAL A 149 5.20 -24.22 22.80
N ARG A 150 4.57 -24.02 23.96
CA ARG A 150 5.10 -23.16 25.02
C ARG A 150 5.77 -24.03 26.06
N ALA A 151 7.03 -23.73 26.36
CA ALA A 151 7.77 -24.50 27.35
C ALA A 151 8.70 -23.63 28.19
N ARG A 152 9.02 -24.13 29.38
CA ARG A 152 10.13 -23.67 30.21
C ARG A 152 11.30 -24.64 30.11
N HIS A 153 12.52 -24.14 30.30
CA HIS A 153 13.68 -25.01 30.40
C HIS A 153 14.64 -24.68 31.56
N ILE A 154 15.38 -25.70 31.98
CA ILE A 154 16.55 -25.58 32.84
C ILE A 154 17.72 -26.18 32.09
N LEU A 155 18.75 -25.37 31.81
CA LEU A 155 19.97 -25.80 31.13
C LEU A 155 21.13 -25.90 32.11
N VAL A 156 21.78 -27.05 32.19
CA VAL A 156 22.95 -27.30 33.06
C VAL A 156 24.10 -27.98 32.32
N ASP A 157 25.30 -27.98 32.90
CA ASP A 157 26.50 -28.51 32.25
C ASP A 157 26.58 -30.04 32.24
N SER A 158 26.00 -30.71 33.24
CA SER A 158 26.15 -32.16 33.45
C SER A 158 24.81 -32.91 33.52
N GLU A 159 24.83 -34.18 33.13
CA GLU A 159 23.64 -35.05 33.20
C GLU A 159 23.25 -35.31 34.66
N GLU A 160 24.25 -35.44 35.53
CA GLU A 160 24.09 -35.67 36.96
C GLU A 160 23.33 -34.51 37.63
N GLU A 161 23.66 -33.27 37.27
CA GLU A 161 22.97 -32.08 37.76
C GLU A 161 21.51 -32.04 37.26
N ALA A 162 21.29 -32.32 35.98
CA ALA A 162 19.95 -32.40 35.42
C ALA A 162 19.11 -33.49 36.11
N LYS A 163 19.68 -34.67 36.39
CA LYS A 163 19.01 -35.75 37.12
C LYS A 163 18.67 -35.34 38.56
N LYS A 164 19.56 -34.63 39.23
CA LYS A 164 19.32 -34.13 40.59
C LYS A 164 18.15 -33.14 40.61
N LEU A 165 18.17 -32.15 39.73
CA LEU A 165 17.09 -31.16 39.63
C LEU A 165 15.76 -31.81 39.24
N LYS A 166 15.78 -32.81 38.35
CA LYS A 166 14.58 -33.59 38.03
C LYS A 166 14.01 -34.32 39.25
N ALA A 167 14.85 -34.92 40.09
CA ALA A 167 14.39 -35.57 41.31
C ALA A 167 13.80 -34.58 42.34
N GLU A 168 14.22 -33.31 42.32
CA GLU A 168 13.60 -32.23 43.13
C GLU A 168 12.24 -31.83 42.54
N LEU A 169 12.14 -31.66 41.22
CA LEU A 169 10.89 -31.39 40.51
C LEU A 169 9.85 -32.50 40.71
N ASP A 170 10.27 -33.77 40.64
CA ASP A 170 9.39 -34.93 40.85
C ASP A 170 8.87 -35.03 42.30
N LYS A 171 9.51 -34.32 43.26
CA LYS A 171 9.06 -34.18 44.65
C LYS A 171 8.18 -32.94 44.87
N GLY A 172 7.91 -32.16 43.84
CA GLY A 172 7.06 -30.96 43.89
C GLY A 172 7.81 -29.64 44.10
N ALA A 173 9.12 -29.59 43.83
CA ALA A 173 9.82 -28.30 43.77
C ALA A 173 9.27 -27.44 42.61
N ASP A 174 9.30 -26.12 42.77
CA ASP A 174 8.84 -25.19 41.74
C ASP A 174 9.85 -25.10 40.57
N PHE A 175 9.34 -25.25 39.34
CA PHE A 175 10.19 -25.25 38.15
C PHE A 175 10.84 -23.90 37.90
N ALA A 176 10.09 -22.80 38.07
CA ALA A 176 10.58 -21.46 37.80
C ALA A 176 11.66 -21.06 38.82
N GLU A 177 11.51 -21.42 40.10
CA GLU A 177 12.53 -21.21 41.13
C GLU A 177 13.81 -21.98 40.81
N LEU A 178 13.70 -23.27 40.47
CA LEU A 178 14.88 -24.07 40.10
C LEU A 178 15.54 -23.57 38.82
N ALA A 179 14.76 -23.12 37.83
CA ALA A 179 15.27 -22.52 36.61
C ALA A 179 16.05 -21.23 36.89
N ASN A 180 15.47 -20.30 37.65
CA ASN A 180 16.11 -19.03 38.00
C ASN A 180 17.41 -19.23 38.78
N LYS A 181 17.48 -20.28 39.62
CA LYS A 181 18.63 -20.52 40.50
C LYS A 181 19.75 -21.31 39.82
N ASN A 182 19.42 -22.28 38.96
CA ASN A 182 20.38 -23.28 38.48
C ASN A 182 20.60 -23.26 36.96
N SER A 183 19.73 -22.60 36.18
CA SER A 183 19.87 -22.60 34.72
C SER A 183 21.00 -21.68 34.25
N LYS A 184 21.83 -22.18 33.33
CA LYS A 184 22.84 -21.39 32.62
C LYS A 184 22.25 -20.34 31.67
N ASP A 185 20.98 -20.52 31.27
CA ASP A 185 20.22 -19.58 30.44
C ASP A 185 19.15 -18.85 31.26
N ALA A 186 19.38 -18.67 32.56
CA ALA A 186 18.48 -17.91 33.41
C ALA A 186 18.43 -16.43 32.96
N ARG A 187 17.22 -15.95 32.67
CA ARG A 187 16.91 -14.52 32.57
C ARG A 187 16.11 -14.11 33.80
N ASP A 188 16.52 -13.03 34.46
CA ASP A 188 15.92 -12.57 35.71
C ASP A 188 14.39 -12.52 35.62
N GLY A 189 13.73 -13.30 36.49
CA GLY A 189 12.27 -13.33 36.60
C GLY A 189 11.51 -14.13 35.53
N SER A 190 12.19 -14.72 34.53
CA SER A 190 11.53 -15.50 33.48
C SER A 190 11.14 -16.91 33.91
N GLY A 191 11.83 -17.49 34.90
CA GLY A 191 11.62 -18.88 35.31
C GLY A 191 11.86 -19.88 34.18
N GLY A 192 12.76 -19.56 33.25
CA GLY A 192 13.10 -20.40 32.10
C GLY A 192 12.07 -20.41 30.96
N ASP A 193 11.07 -19.52 30.96
CA ASP A 193 10.04 -19.43 29.90
C ASP A 193 10.64 -19.06 28.55
N LEU A 194 10.36 -19.87 27.52
CA LEU A 194 10.78 -19.67 26.15
C LEU A 194 9.68 -19.04 25.28
N GLY A 195 8.47 -18.86 25.81
CA GLY A 195 7.28 -18.48 25.03
C GLY A 195 6.87 -19.60 24.06
N TYR A 196 6.03 -19.27 23.07
CA TYR A 196 5.64 -20.20 22.01
C TYR A 196 6.72 -20.27 20.93
N PHE A 197 7.04 -21.49 20.50
CA PHE A 197 7.97 -21.75 19.42
C PHE A 197 7.51 -22.90 18.51
N THR A 198 7.92 -22.82 17.25
CA THR A 198 7.79 -23.90 16.26
C THR A 198 9.02 -24.80 16.32
N ARG A 199 8.94 -26.01 15.73
CA ARG A 199 10.05 -26.99 15.77
C ARG A 199 11.36 -26.42 15.23
N GLU A 200 11.28 -25.63 14.16
CA GLU A 200 12.42 -25.08 13.43
C GLU A 200 13.19 -24.01 14.22
N ARG A 201 12.57 -23.42 15.25
CA ARG A 201 13.20 -22.41 16.09
C ARG A 201 14.09 -22.99 17.19
N MET A 202 14.06 -24.30 17.39
CA MET A 202 14.82 -24.99 18.45
C MET A 202 15.80 -26.00 17.85
N VAL A 203 16.83 -26.35 18.62
CA VAL A 203 17.73 -27.44 18.23
C VAL A 203 16.96 -28.76 18.16
N PRO A 204 17.29 -29.67 17.21
CA PRO A 204 16.46 -30.85 16.92
C PRO A 204 16.13 -31.69 18.15
N GLU A 205 17.11 -31.95 19.04
CA GLU A 205 16.93 -32.79 20.22
C GLU A 205 15.96 -32.17 21.23
N PHE A 206 16.01 -30.84 21.39
CA PHE A 206 15.09 -30.11 22.24
C PHE A 206 13.68 -30.09 21.65
N ALA A 207 13.58 -29.78 20.35
CA ALA A 207 12.30 -29.75 19.65
C ALA A 207 11.60 -31.11 19.68
N GLU A 208 12.32 -32.20 19.43
CA GLU A 208 11.78 -33.56 19.51
C GLU A 208 11.23 -33.86 20.90
N ALA A 209 11.99 -33.58 21.96
CA ALA A 209 11.56 -33.82 23.33
C ALA A 209 10.36 -32.95 23.74
N ALA A 210 10.39 -31.64 23.47
CA ALA A 210 9.33 -30.71 23.81
C ALA A 210 8.02 -31.04 23.08
N PHE A 211 8.09 -31.32 21.78
CA PHE A 211 6.88 -31.63 21.01
C PHE A 211 6.34 -33.04 21.27
N ALA A 212 7.15 -33.99 21.75
CA ALA A 212 6.67 -35.32 22.16
C ALA A 212 6.07 -35.33 23.58
N ALA A 213 6.43 -34.37 24.44
CA ALA A 213 6.01 -34.33 25.83
C ALA A 213 4.51 -34.04 26.01
N GLU A 214 3.90 -34.56 27.07
CA GLU A 214 2.56 -34.13 27.48
C GLU A 214 2.63 -32.77 28.20
N VAL A 215 1.57 -31.97 28.05
CA VAL A 215 1.42 -30.69 28.77
C VAL A 215 1.44 -30.94 30.29
N GLY A 216 2.20 -30.12 31.01
CA GLY A 216 2.38 -30.19 32.45
C GLY A 216 3.43 -31.20 32.93
N LYS A 217 4.03 -31.99 32.05
CA LYS A 217 5.08 -32.95 32.43
C LYS A 217 6.48 -32.40 32.16
N VAL A 218 7.38 -32.63 33.12
CA VAL A 218 8.82 -32.37 32.95
C VAL A 218 9.47 -33.53 32.20
N VAL A 219 10.11 -33.25 31.07
CA VAL A 219 10.88 -34.21 30.27
C VAL A 219 12.37 -33.89 30.29
N GLY A 220 13.19 -34.92 30.10
CA GLY A 220 14.64 -34.87 30.17
C GLY A 220 15.23 -35.76 31.27
N PRO A 221 16.56 -35.77 31.46
CA PRO A 221 17.53 -34.88 30.81
C PRO A 221 17.63 -35.06 29.29
N VAL A 222 17.62 -33.96 28.54
CA VAL A 222 17.80 -33.93 27.07
C VAL A 222 19.17 -33.34 26.76
N LYS A 223 20.01 -34.07 26.02
CA LYS A 223 21.35 -33.59 25.64
C LYS A 223 21.26 -32.72 24.39
N SER A 224 21.96 -31.59 24.39
CA SER A 224 22.18 -30.74 23.21
C SER A 224 23.64 -30.27 23.16
N GLN A 225 24.00 -29.52 22.13
CA GLN A 225 25.30 -28.83 22.06
C GLN A 225 25.54 -27.80 23.19
N PHE A 226 24.48 -27.34 23.89
CA PHE A 226 24.58 -26.33 24.94
C PHE A 226 24.72 -26.92 26.37
N GLY A 227 24.54 -28.23 26.49
CA GLY A 227 24.47 -28.94 27.78
C GLY A 227 23.22 -29.81 27.87
N TRP A 228 22.72 -29.98 29.09
CA TRP A 228 21.59 -30.83 29.44
C TRP A 228 20.37 -30.02 29.85
N HIS A 229 19.23 -30.36 29.26
CA HIS A 229 17.96 -29.65 29.46
C HIS A 229 16.97 -30.47 30.26
N LEU A 230 16.27 -29.83 31.17
CA LEU A 230 14.95 -30.25 31.64
C LEU A 230 13.92 -29.32 31.03
N ILE A 231 12.84 -29.87 30.49
CA ILE A 231 11.83 -29.12 29.73
C ILE A 231 10.47 -29.35 30.37
N LEU A 232 9.74 -28.29 30.68
CA LEU A 232 8.35 -28.34 31.10
C LEU A 232 7.49 -27.73 30.00
N VAL A 233 6.66 -28.54 29.35
CA VAL A 233 5.70 -28.03 28.36
C VAL A 233 4.48 -27.49 29.10
N GLU A 234 4.19 -26.22 28.90
CA GLU A 234 3.06 -25.54 29.55
C GLU A 234 1.82 -25.51 28.65
N ASP A 235 2.00 -25.45 27.33
CA ASP A 235 0.90 -25.44 26.37
C ASP A 235 1.34 -25.94 24.99
N LYS A 236 0.35 -26.40 24.20
CA LYS A 236 0.50 -26.72 22.79
C LYS A 236 -0.68 -26.16 22.00
N ARG A 237 -0.41 -25.48 20.90
CA ARG A 237 -1.44 -24.95 20.02
C ARG A 237 -1.08 -25.14 18.55
N LYS A 238 -2.08 -25.04 17.68
CA LYS A 238 -1.85 -24.83 16.25
C LYS A 238 -1.96 -23.35 15.97
N GLN A 239 -1.00 -22.80 15.24
CA GLN A 239 -1.08 -21.40 14.82
C GLN A 239 -2.33 -21.21 13.96
N ALA A 240 -3.24 -20.36 14.40
CA ALA A 240 -4.41 -20.03 13.60
C ALA A 240 -3.96 -19.23 12.37
N PRO A 241 -4.54 -19.49 11.19
CA PRO A 241 -4.27 -18.65 10.04
C PRO A 241 -4.77 -17.21 10.30
N PRO A 242 -4.16 -16.21 9.64
CA PRO A 242 -4.64 -14.83 9.72
C PRO A 242 -6.13 -14.74 9.36
N PRO A 243 -6.94 -13.92 10.07
CA PRO A 243 -8.33 -13.71 9.71
C PRO A 243 -8.48 -13.23 8.27
N PHE A 244 -9.48 -13.75 7.55
CA PHE A 244 -9.72 -13.40 6.14
C PHE A 244 -9.83 -11.89 5.92
N GLU A 245 -10.50 -11.16 6.82
CA GLU A 245 -10.68 -9.70 6.70
C GLU A 245 -9.34 -8.93 6.77
N ASP A 246 -8.38 -9.41 7.57
CA ASP A 246 -7.08 -8.76 7.75
C ASP A 246 -6.19 -8.92 6.51
N VAL A 247 -6.42 -9.97 5.72
CA VAL A 247 -5.64 -10.28 4.51
C VAL A 247 -6.41 -10.04 3.21
N LYS A 248 -7.65 -9.56 3.29
CA LYS A 248 -8.52 -9.33 2.13
C LYS A 248 -7.88 -8.40 1.08
N PRO A 249 -7.20 -7.29 1.43
CA PRO A 249 -6.52 -6.43 0.46
C PRO A 249 -5.45 -7.19 -0.33
N GLN A 250 -4.60 -7.95 0.36
CA GLN A 250 -3.52 -8.72 -0.27
C GLN A 250 -4.09 -9.82 -1.16
N LEU A 251 -5.17 -10.48 -0.74
CA LEU A 251 -5.86 -11.48 -1.56
C LEU A 251 -6.44 -10.87 -2.83
N LYS A 252 -6.98 -9.65 -2.75
CA LYS A 252 -7.49 -8.93 -3.93
C LYS A 252 -6.37 -8.72 -4.95
N ASP A 253 -5.21 -8.26 -4.51
CA ASP A 253 -4.06 -8.02 -5.39
C ASP A 253 -3.55 -9.32 -6.02
N MET A 254 -3.45 -10.39 -5.25
CA MET A 254 -3.07 -11.72 -5.77
C MET A 254 -4.05 -12.23 -6.83
N VAL A 255 -5.35 -12.10 -6.57
CA VAL A 255 -6.39 -12.49 -7.53
C VAL A 255 -6.33 -11.63 -8.79
N ALA A 256 -6.13 -10.30 -8.64
CA ALA A 256 -5.98 -9.39 -9.78
C ALA A 256 -4.80 -9.80 -10.67
N GLN A 257 -3.65 -10.13 -10.08
CA GLN A 257 -2.48 -10.60 -10.81
C GLN A 257 -2.73 -11.92 -11.55
N GLU A 258 -3.37 -12.90 -10.90
CA GLU A 258 -3.70 -14.19 -11.52
C GLU A 258 -4.66 -14.03 -12.70
N LEU A 259 -5.72 -13.22 -12.53
CA LEU A 259 -6.68 -12.95 -13.61
C LEU A 259 -6.05 -12.17 -14.76
N THR A 260 -5.18 -11.19 -14.45
CA THR A 260 -4.45 -10.44 -15.47
C THR A 260 -3.55 -11.37 -16.29
N ALA A 261 -2.78 -12.23 -15.62
CA ALA A 261 -1.92 -13.20 -16.30
C ALA A 261 -2.73 -14.16 -17.18
N ALA A 262 -3.82 -14.71 -16.64
CA ALA A 262 -4.72 -15.59 -17.40
C ALA A 262 -5.33 -14.88 -18.62
N ARG A 263 -5.75 -13.62 -18.46
CA ARG A 263 -6.32 -12.82 -19.55
C ARG A 263 -5.30 -12.49 -20.62
N VAL A 264 -4.07 -12.14 -20.24
CA VAL A 264 -2.97 -11.92 -21.18
C VAL A 264 -2.69 -13.20 -21.97
N ASP A 265 -2.61 -14.35 -21.30
CA ASP A 265 -2.36 -15.63 -21.98
C ASP A 265 -3.51 -16.04 -22.90
N GLU A 266 -4.75 -15.69 -22.57
CA GLU A 266 -5.89 -15.84 -23.47
C GLU A 266 -5.76 -14.95 -24.71
N LEU A 267 -5.52 -13.64 -24.51
CA LEU A 267 -5.43 -12.66 -25.60
C LEU A 267 -4.25 -12.96 -26.55
N LYS A 268 -3.12 -13.45 -26.02
CA LYS A 268 -1.96 -13.86 -26.82
C LYS A 268 -2.30 -14.94 -27.85
N LYS A 269 -3.30 -15.80 -27.60
CA LYS A 269 -3.73 -16.83 -28.57
C LYS A 269 -4.35 -16.24 -29.83
N GLY A 270 -4.88 -15.01 -29.74
CA GLY A 270 -5.49 -14.29 -30.86
C GLY A 270 -4.53 -13.39 -31.64
N VAL A 271 -3.26 -13.30 -31.24
CA VAL A 271 -2.29 -12.37 -31.81
C VAL A 271 -1.06 -13.13 -32.29
N LYS A 272 -0.58 -12.80 -33.50
CA LYS A 272 0.71 -13.30 -33.97
C LYS A 272 1.83 -12.59 -33.20
N ILE A 273 2.58 -13.36 -32.40
CA ILE A 273 3.71 -12.86 -31.62
C ILE A 273 4.99 -13.49 -32.15
N GLU A 274 5.94 -12.66 -32.52
CA GLU A 274 7.28 -13.07 -32.93
C GLU A 274 8.28 -12.37 -32.01
N LEU A 275 8.94 -13.15 -31.16
CA LEU A 275 9.99 -12.63 -30.29
C LEU A 275 11.31 -12.64 -31.06
N LEU A 276 12.02 -11.52 -31.03
CA LEU A 276 13.33 -11.35 -31.67
C LEU A 276 14.41 -11.18 -30.59
N ASN A 277 15.60 -11.70 -30.85
CA ASN A 277 16.79 -11.42 -30.07
C ASN A 277 17.21 -9.95 -30.25
N ALA A 278 18.14 -9.48 -29.42
CA ALA A 278 18.66 -8.11 -29.51
C ALA A 278 19.32 -7.78 -30.87
N ASP A 279 19.77 -8.80 -31.60
CA ASP A 279 20.34 -8.67 -32.96
C ASP A 279 19.27 -8.72 -34.08
N GLY A 280 17.99 -8.81 -33.73
CA GLY A 280 16.86 -8.88 -34.67
C GLY A 280 16.58 -10.27 -35.25
N SER A 281 17.35 -11.30 -34.87
CA SER A 281 17.06 -12.68 -35.27
C SER A 281 15.88 -13.27 -34.50
N VAL A 282 15.13 -14.19 -35.11
CA VAL A 282 13.98 -14.84 -34.45
C VAL A 282 14.45 -15.63 -33.24
N GLN A 283 13.89 -15.30 -32.07
CA GLN A 283 14.14 -16.01 -30.83
C GLN A 283 13.48 -17.40 -30.93
N ARG A 284 14.31 -18.46 -30.92
CA ARG A 284 13.80 -19.83 -30.87
C ARG A 284 13.30 -20.10 -29.44
N PRO A 285 12.19 -20.85 -29.27
CA PRO A 285 11.73 -21.25 -27.94
C PRO A 285 12.88 -21.94 -27.18
N GLN A 286 13.19 -21.47 -25.97
CA GLN A 286 14.04 -22.23 -25.08
C GLN A 286 13.27 -23.48 -24.67
N ILE A 287 13.66 -24.63 -25.22
CA ILE A 287 13.17 -25.92 -24.73
C ILE A 287 13.76 -26.06 -23.33
N ALA A 288 12.91 -25.97 -22.30
CA ALA A 288 13.32 -26.28 -20.94
C ALA A 288 13.91 -27.71 -20.93
N PRO A 289 15.07 -27.95 -20.30
CA PRO A 289 15.57 -29.31 -20.17
C PRO A 289 14.49 -30.16 -19.48
N ALA A 290 14.22 -31.35 -20.04
CA ALA A 290 13.31 -32.31 -19.43
C ALA A 290 13.79 -32.59 -17.99
N GLN A 291 12.91 -32.34 -17.01
CA GLN A 291 13.10 -32.79 -15.63
C GLN A 291 12.67 -34.26 -15.51
#